data_AF-A0A0X3BMF7-F1
#
_entry.id   AF-A0A0X3BMF7-F1
#
_cell.length_a   1.000
_cell.length_b   1.000
_cell.length_c   1.000
_cell.angle_alpha   90.00
_cell.angle_beta   90.00
_cell.angle_gamma   90.00
#
_symmetry.space_group_name_H-M   'P 1'
#
loop_
_entity.id
_entity.type
_entity.pdbx_description
1 polymer ?
#
loop_
_entity_poly.entity_id
_entity_poly.type
_entity_poly.pdbx_seq_one_letter_code
_entity_poly.pdbx_strand_id
1 'polypeptide(L)'
;MVSVDGLYPAIEMAGISPDLILKYIAKQVEYHTDHPAPIEYERGESMKVLKVIVEKHPDGYVAYPLGLKGVVIAEGDTYEEALAEVKSAIQFHVESFGNDAFENDDIMETFVAEVAV
;
A
#
# COMPACT_ATOMS: atom_id res chain seq x y z
N MET A 1 -3.52 34.32 6.09
CA MET A 1 -3.20 33.67 4.80
C MET A 1 -1.73 33.31 4.83
N VAL A 2 -1.41 32.02 4.87
CA VAL A 2 -0.02 31.55 4.75
C VAL A 2 0.23 31.36 3.26
N SER A 3 1.18 32.12 2.68
CA SER A 3 1.55 31.98 1.26
C SER A 3 2.19 30.61 1.04
N VAL A 4 1.60 29.81 0.17
CA VAL A 4 2.03 28.44 -0.16
C VAL A 4 3.06 28.38 -1.30
N ASP A 5 3.40 29.53 -1.89
CA ASP A 5 4.27 29.62 -3.09
C ASP A 5 5.70 29.12 -2.87
N GLY A 6 6.13 28.92 -1.62
CA GLY A 6 7.48 28.41 -1.29
C GLY A 6 7.55 26.92 -0.92
N LEU A 7 6.42 26.23 -0.73
CA LEU A 7 6.41 24.85 -0.21
C LEU A 7 6.43 23.79 -1.32
N TYR A 8 5.84 24.10 -2.48
CA TYR A 8 5.76 23.21 -3.64
C TYR A 8 7.13 22.71 -4.17
N PRO A 9 8.19 23.53 -4.30
CA PRO A 9 9.46 23.05 -4.84
C PRO A 9 10.22 22.09 -3.91
N ALA A 10 9.97 22.11 -2.59
CA ALA A 10 10.57 21.14 -1.66
C ALA A 10 9.87 19.77 -1.68
N ILE A 11 8.61 19.75 -2.11
CA ILE A 11 7.72 18.59 -2.08
C ILE A 11 7.95 17.68 -3.31
N GLU A 12 8.13 18.26 -4.49
CA GLU A 12 8.47 17.49 -5.71
C GLU A 12 9.80 16.74 -5.57
N MET A 13 10.79 17.33 -4.89
CA MET A 13 12.08 16.69 -4.61
C MET A 13 11.99 15.48 -3.68
N ALA A 14 10.93 15.37 -2.88
CA ALA A 14 10.71 14.25 -1.96
C ALA A 14 9.93 13.09 -2.60
N GLY A 15 9.52 13.21 -3.87
CA GLY A 15 8.73 12.18 -4.56
C GLY A 15 7.34 11.95 -3.97
N ILE A 16 6.84 12.88 -3.13
CA ILE A 16 5.54 12.76 -2.48
C ILE A 16 4.47 13.28 -3.44
N SER A 17 3.51 12.40 -3.79
CA SER A 17 2.40 12.78 -4.66
C SER A 17 1.63 13.99 -4.09
N PRO A 18 1.34 15.02 -4.91
CA PRO A 18 0.56 16.19 -4.50
C PRO A 18 -0.78 15.85 -3.85
N ASP A 19 -1.42 14.76 -4.28
CA ASP A 19 -2.70 14.29 -3.76
C ASP A 19 -2.63 13.84 -2.29
N LEU A 20 -1.49 13.27 -1.88
CA LEU A 20 -1.29 12.81 -0.49
C LEU A 20 -1.20 13.99 0.48
N ILE A 21 -0.63 15.10 0.01
CA ILE A 21 -0.42 16.32 0.80
C ILE A 21 -1.72 17.08 0.94
N LEU A 22 -2.51 17.18 -0.13
CA LEU A 22 -3.85 17.73 -0.05
C LEU A 22 -4.73 16.91 0.90
N LYS A 23 -4.65 15.57 0.87
CA LYS A 23 -5.35 14.70 1.84
C LYS A 23 -4.88 14.92 3.28
N TYR A 24 -3.57 15.09 3.51
CA TYR A 24 -3.02 15.33 4.84
C TYR A 24 -3.44 16.70 5.40
N ILE A 25 -3.39 17.75 4.59
CA ILE A 25 -3.82 19.10 4.97
C ILE A 25 -5.33 19.12 5.25
N ALA A 26 -6.14 18.49 4.40
CA ALA A 26 -7.58 18.38 4.62
C ALA A 26 -7.90 17.69 5.95
N LYS A 27 -7.21 16.58 6.27
CA LYS A 27 -7.37 15.84 7.53
C LYS A 27 -7.00 16.67 8.76
N GLN A 28 -5.97 17.53 8.68
CA GLN A 28 -5.56 18.40 9.79
C GLN A 28 -6.51 19.59 9.98
N VAL A 29 -7.09 20.12 8.89
CA VAL A 29 -8.11 21.18 8.95
C VAL A 29 -9.42 20.64 9.53
N GLU A 30 -9.82 19.41 9.16
CA GLU A 30 -11.01 18.72 9.67
C GLU A 30 -10.91 18.38 11.16
N TYR A 31 -9.71 18.11 11.68
CA TYR A 31 -9.49 17.80 13.10
C TYR A 31 -9.78 18.98 14.05
N HIS A 32 -9.85 20.22 13.53
CA HIS A 32 -9.90 21.42 14.36
C HIS A 32 -11.29 22.06 14.52
N THR A 33 -12.33 21.56 13.85
CA THR A 33 -13.70 22.09 13.96
C THR A 33 -14.70 20.99 14.29
N ASP A 34 -15.17 21.01 15.54
CA ASP A 34 -16.36 20.36 16.11
C ASP A 34 -16.60 18.87 15.85
N HIS A 35 -16.60 18.13 16.97
CA HIS A 35 -16.99 16.74 17.13
C HIS A 35 -18.38 16.44 16.51
N PRO A 36 -18.47 15.70 15.38
CA PRO A 36 -19.74 15.16 14.93
C PRO A 36 -19.94 13.75 15.49
N ALA A 37 -21.21 13.37 15.67
CA ALA A 37 -21.66 12.01 15.97
C ALA A 37 -21.03 10.97 15.02
N PRO A 38 -20.94 9.68 15.40
CA PRO A 38 -20.26 8.67 14.59
C PRO A 38 -20.92 8.59 13.21
N ILE A 39 -20.22 9.14 12.23
CA ILE A 39 -20.52 9.00 10.81
C ILE A 39 -20.23 7.54 10.46
N GLU A 40 -21.28 6.79 10.12
CA GLU A 40 -21.12 5.56 9.37
C GLU A 40 -20.54 5.94 8.01
N TYR A 41 -19.22 5.83 7.90
CA TYR A 41 -18.54 5.96 6.62
C TYR A 41 -19.03 4.84 5.71
N GLU A 42 -19.94 5.15 4.78
CA GLU A 42 -20.06 4.37 3.56
C GLU A 42 -18.64 4.29 2.97
N ARG A 43 -18.07 3.07 2.90
CA ARG A 43 -16.65 2.86 2.57
C ARG A 43 -16.33 3.40 1.16
N GLY A 44 -15.95 4.67 1.08
CA GLY A 44 -15.21 5.22 -0.05
C GLY A 44 -13.86 4.52 -0.14
N GLU A 45 -13.57 3.94 -1.31
CA GLU A 45 -12.35 3.20 -1.70
C GLU A 45 -11.51 2.70 -0.51
N SER A 46 -11.88 1.52 0.00
CA SER A 46 -11.11 0.82 1.01
C SER A 46 -9.68 0.62 0.51
N MET A 47 -8.70 1.23 1.19
CA MET A 47 -7.30 0.91 1.02
C MET A 47 -7.13 -0.61 1.25
N LYS A 48 -7.01 -1.38 0.16
CA LYS A 48 -6.85 -2.84 0.26
C LYS A 48 -5.48 -3.14 0.83
N VAL A 49 -5.45 -3.72 2.03
CA VAL A 49 -4.22 -4.19 2.65
C VAL A 49 -3.96 -5.61 2.13
N LEU A 50 -2.88 -5.77 1.39
CA LEU A 50 -2.42 -7.07 0.92
C LEU A 50 -1.44 -7.65 1.93
N LYS A 51 -1.56 -8.96 2.17
CA LYS A 51 -0.56 -9.72 2.92
C LYS A 51 0.55 -10.14 1.98
N VAL A 52 1.80 -10.07 2.46
CA VAL A 52 2.99 -10.49 1.72
C VAL A 52 3.70 -11.53 2.55
N ILE A 53 4.03 -12.67 1.94
CA ILE A 53 4.92 -13.65 2.55
C ILE A 53 6.34 -13.32 2.10
N VAL A 54 7.28 -13.28 3.04
CA VAL A 54 8.70 -13.11 2.75
C VAL A 54 9.44 -14.32 3.28
N GLU A 55 10.10 -15.02 2.38
CA GLU A 55 10.93 -16.18 2.68
C GLU A 55 12.39 -15.76 2.73
N LYS A 56 13.11 -16.32 3.70
CA LYS A 56 14.57 -16.18 3.78
C LYS A 56 15.23 -17.43 3.21
N HIS A 57 16.09 -17.23 2.22
CA HIS A 57 16.92 -18.25 1.59
C HIS A 57 18.41 -18.00 1.89
N PRO A 58 19.31 -18.97 1.66
CA PRO A 58 20.75 -18.78 1.88
C PRO A 58 21.37 -17.67 1.01
N ASP A 59 20.77 -17.41 -0.14
CA ASP A 59 21.18 -16.47 -1.19
C ASP A 59 20.40 -15.14 -1.16
N GLY A 60 19.41 -14.98 -0.30
CA GLY A 60 18.66 -13.73 -0.18
C GLY A 60 17.25 -13.91 0.39
N TYR A 61 16.36 -13.03 -0.02
CA TYR A 61 14.95 -13.03 0.37
C TYR A 61 14.07 -13.04 -0.88
N VAL A 62 12.94 -13.75 -0.78
CA VAL A 62 11.93 -13.82 -1.84
C VAL A 62 10.60 -13.39 -1.24
N ALA A 63 9.89 -12.49 -1.89
CA ALA A 63 8.64 -11.93 -1.42
C ALA A 63 7.52 -12.11 -2.45
N TYR A 64 6.34 -12.53 -2.01
CA TYR A 64 5.16 -12.71 -2.86
C TYR A 64 3.87 -12.27 -2.13
N PRO A 65 3.00 -11.49 -2.80
CA PRO A 65 1.73 -11.04 -2.26
C PRO A 65 0.64 -12.10 -2.41
N LEU A 66 -0.32 -12.05 -1.49
CA LEU A 66 -1.52 -12.89 -1.52
C LEU A 66 -2.73 -12.09 -1.97
N GLY A 67 -3.64 -12.74 -2.69
CA GLY A 67 -4.89 -12.13 -3.17
C GLY A 67 -4.74 -11.28 -4.44
N LEU A 68 -3.64 -11.43 -5.17
CA LEU A 68 -3.48 -10.92 -6.53
C LEU A 68 -3.61 -12.04 -7.55
N LYS A 69 -4.24 -11.74 -8.69
CA LYS A 69 -4.27 -12.64 -9.84
C LYS A 69 -2.95 -12.57 -10.60
N GLY A 70 -2.44 -13.73 -11.00
CA GLY A 70 -1.16 -13.82 -11.72
C GLY A 70 0.03 -13.91 -10.78
N VAL A 71 1.24 -13.73 -11.33
CA VAL A 71 2.48 -13.94 -10.59
C VAL A 71 3.15 -12.60 -10.33
N VAL A 72 3.17 -12.19 -9.07
CA VAL A 72 3.97 -11.06 -8.58
C VAL A 72 4.97 -11.63 -7.57
N ILE A 73 6.26 -11.55 -7.88
CA ILE A 73 7.34 -12.05 -7.03
C ILE A 73 8.47 -11.02 -7.12
N ALA A 74 9.15 -10.78 -6.00
CA ALA A 74 10.39 -10.01 -5.98
C ALA A 74 11.44 -10.72 -5.13
N GLU A 75 12.71 -10.46 -5.45
CA GLU A 75 13.87 -10.97 -4.72
C GLU A 75 14.70 -9.79 -4.22
N GLY A 76 15.49 -10.01 -3.18
CA GLY A 76 16.44 -9.01 -2.68
C GLY A 76 17.49 -9.64 -1.78
N ASP A 77 18.64 -8.98 -1.64
CA ASP A 77 19.72 -9.44 -0.75
C ASP A 77 19.31 -9.28 0.73
N THR A 78 18.37 -8.36 1.00
CA THR A 78 17.83 -8.07 2.32
C THR A 78 16.31 -8.19 2.37
N TYR A 79 15.77 -8.36 3.59
CA TYR A 79 14.33 -8.42 3.82
C TYR A 79 13.65 -7.14 3.34
N GLU A 80 14.23 -5.99 3.66
CA GLU A 80 13.70 -4.67 3.31
C GLU A 80 13.69 -4.43 1.81
N GLU A 81 14.72 -4.90 1.10
CA GLU A 81 14.83 -4.80 -0.36
C GLU A 81 13.76 -5.64 -1.06
N ALA A 82 13.63 -6.92 -0.72
CA ALA A 82 12.60 -7.79 -1.29
C ALA A 82 11.19 -7.24 -1.03
N LEU A 83 10.96 -6.68 0.18
CA LEU A 83 9.67 -6.07 0.54
C LEU A 83 9.41 -4.76 -0.20
N ALA A 84 10.43 -3.94 -0.44
CA ALA A 84 10.30 -2.70 -1.21
C ALA A 84 10.02 -3.00 -2.69
N GLU A 85 10.74 -3.97 -3.27
CA GLU A 85 10.57 -4.37 -4.67
C GLU A 85 9.19 -4.98 -4.91
N VAL A 86 8.73 -5.90 -4.04
CA VAL A 86 7.39 -6.49 -4.20
C VAL A 86 6.29 -5.44 -4.05
N LYS A 87 6.48 -4.41 -3.20
CA LYS A 87 5.53 -3.31 -3.06
C LYS A 87 5.39 -2.51 -4.36
N SER A 88 6.51 -2.19 -5.01
CA SER A 88 6.51 -1.52 -6.31
C SER A 88 5.87 -2.39 -7.39
N ALA A 89 6.16 -3.70 -7.40
CA ALA A 89 5.57 -4.63 -8.35
C ALA A 89 4.05 -4.78 -8.18
N ILE A 90 3.56 -4.83 -6.94
CA ILE A 90 2.12 -4.81 -6.61
C ILE A 90 1.48 -3.54 -7.16
N GLN A 91 2.08 -2.37 -6.90
CA GLN A 91 1.56 -1.10 -7.38
C GLN A 91 1.44 -1.09 -8.91
N PHE A 92 2.51 -1.47 -9.60
CA PHE A 92 2.52 -1.54 -11.06
C PHE A 92 1.46 -2.51 -11.61
N HIS A 93 1.30 -3.67 -10.97
CA HIS A 93 0.30 -4.66 -11.35
C HIS A 93 -1.13 -4.11 -11.18
N VAL A 94 -1.43 -3.46 -10.05
CA VAL A 94 -2.75 -2.83 -9.81
C VAL A 94 -2.99 -1.65 -10.75
N GLU A 95 -1.99 -0.83 -11.03
CA GLU A 95 -2.11 0.28 -12.00
C GLU A 95 -2.38 -0.24 -13.43
N SER A 96 -1.81 -1.40 -13.79
CA SER A 96 -1.97 -2.00 -15.12
C SER A 96 -3.32 -2.70 -15.30
N PHE A 97 -3.80 -3.41 -14.28
CA PHE A 97 -4.97 -4.30 -14.38
C PHE A 97 -6.18 -3.82 -13.57
N GLY A 98 -6.05 -2.77 -12.77
CA GLY A 98 -7.14 -2.20 -11.97
C GLY A 98 -7.78 -3.23 -11.06
N ASN A 99 -9.12 -3.31 -11.09
CA ASN A 99 -9.86 -4.29 -10.30
C ASN A 99 -9.60 -5.75 -10.71
N ASP A 100 -9.18 -6.00 -11.96
CA ASP A 100 -8.86 -7.34 -12.42
C ASP A 100 -7.55 -7.86 -11.85
N ALA A 101 -6.72 -7.00 -11.25
CA ALA A 101 -5.50 -7.38 -10.54
C ALA A 101 -5.77 -8.24 -9.29
N PHE A 102 -6.96 -8.13 -8.71
CA PHE A 102 -7.29 -8.78 -7.45
C PHE A 102 -8.03 -10.10 -7.67
N GLU A 103 -7.80 -11.06 -6.77
CA GLU A 103 -8.70 -12.19 -6.66
C GLU A 103 -10.08 -11.70 -6.20
N ASN A 104 -11.15 -12.31 -6.74
CA ASN A 104 -12.52 -11.86 -6.49
C ASN A 104 -13.03 -12.19 -5.08
N ASP A 105 -12.29 -13.00 -4.34
CA ASP A 105 -12.62 -13.39 -2.98
C ASP A 105 -11.85 -12.49 -2.01
N ASP A 106 -12.59 -11.73 -1.19
CA ASP A 106 -12.00 -10.97 -0.09
C ASP A 106 -11.41 -11.97 0.92
N ILE A 107 -10.08 -12.16 0.88
CA ILE A 107 -9.36 -13.05 1.79
C ILE A 107 -9.48 -12.47 3.22
N MET A 108 -10.36 -13.06 4.01
CA MET A 108 -10.57 -12.66 5.41
C MET A 108 -9.35 -13.01 6.28
N GLU A 109 -8.76 -14.18 6.08
CA GLU A 109 -7.64 -14.66 6.87
C GLU A 109 -6.70 -15.57 6.07
N THR A 110 -5.44 -15.63 6.48
CA THR A 110 -4.39 -16.43 5.82
C THR A 110 -3.57 -17.10 6.91
N PHE A 111 -3.36 -18.41 6.77
CA PHE A 111 -2.55 -19.20 7.68
C PHE A 111 -1.37 -19.83 6.93
N VAL A 112 -0.22 -19.87 7.59
CA VAL A 112 0.93 -20.68 7.16
C VAL A 112 0.92 -21.94 8.03
N ALA A 113 0.97 -23.12 7.39
CA ALA A 113 0.91 -24.40 8.08
C ALA A 113 2.02 -25.33 7.56
N GLU A 114 2.65 -26.06 8.49
CA GLU A 114 3.64 -27.09 8.18
C GLU A 114 2.95 -28.43 7.95
N VAL A 115 3.36 -29.17 6.91
CA VAL A 115 2.87 -30.51 6.61
C VAL A 115 4.08 -31.41 6.33
N ALA A 116 4.11 -32.58 6.96
CA ALA A 116 5.12 -33.60 6.66
C ALA A 116 4.78 -34.32 5.34
N VAL A 117 5.78 -34.47 4.48
CA VAL A 117 5.69 -35.20 3.20
C VAL A 117 6.39 -36.55 3.32
#